data_AF-A0A7L3WYR7-F1
#
_entry.id   AF-A0A7L3WYR7-F1
#
_cell.length_a   1.000
_cell.length_b   1.000
_cell.length_c   1.000
_cell.angle_alpha   90.00
_cell.angle_beta   90.00
_cell.angle_gamma   90.00
#
_symmetry.space_group_name_H-M   'P 1'
#
loop_
_entity.id
_entity.type
_entity.pdbx_description
1 polymer ?
#
loop_
_entity_poly.entity_id
_entity_poly.type
_entity_poly.pdbx_seq_one_letter_code
_entity_poly.pdbx_strand_id
1 'polypeptide(L)'
;RLKVEEAKEVQSLRRRPNGVSAVALLVGEKLQEEATLVDDPFQMKTGGMVDMKKLKERGKDRINEEEDLNLGTSFSAETNRRDEDADMMKYIETELKKRKGIVENEEQKVKLKNAEDSLYELPENIRVSSAKKTEEMLSNQMLSGIPEVDLGIDAKIKNIISTEEAKAKLLAEQQNKKKDSETSFVPTNMAVNYVQHNR
;
A
#
# COMPACT_ATOMS: atom_id res chain seq x y z
N ARG A 1 27.54 49.58 5.03
CA ARG A 1 27.68 48.46 6.00
C ARG A 1 26.30 48.03 6.53
N LEU A 2 25.45 48.95 6.98
CA LEU A 2 24.08 48.66 7.46
C LEU A 2 23.18 47.87 6.48
N LYS A 3 23.12 48.26 5.21
CA LYS A 3 22.31 47.55 4.18
C LYS A 3 22.67 46.08 3.95
N VAL A 4 23.91 45.69 4.22
CA VAL A 4 24.37 44.30 4.04
C VAL A 4 23.95 43.46 5.25
N GLU A 5 23.99 44.05 6.45
CA GLU A 5 23.54 43.38 7.67
C GLU A 5 22.01 43.21 7.66
N GLU A 6 21.25 44.22 7.23
CA GLU A 6 19.80 44.12 7.02
C GLU A 6 19.43 43.01 6.03
N ALA A 7 20.18 42.88 4.91
CA ALA A 7 19.96 41.82 3.94
C ALA A 7 20.25 40.41 4.50
N LYS A 8 21.27 40.27 5.35
CA LYS A 8 21.58 39.00 6.03
C LYS A 8 20.51 38.63 7.04
N GLU A 9 19.92 39.61 7.74
CA GLU A 9 18.80 39.38 8.67
C GLU A 9 17.54 38.90 7.94
N VAL A 10 17.22 39.50 6.80
CA VAL A 10 16.11 39.01 5.96
C VAL A 10 16.39 37.59 5.44
N GLN A 11 17.64 37.26 5.14
CA GLN A 11 18.03 35.91 4.72
C GLN A 11 17.95 34.89 5.87
N SER A 12 18.28 35.27 7.11
CA SER A 12 18.18 34.38 8.27
C SER A 12 16.72 34.04 8.58
N LEU A 13 15.80 35.01 8.45
CA LEU A 13 14.35 34.81 8.61
C LEU A 13 13.75 33.86 7.55
N ARG A 14 14.40 33.70 6.39
CA ARG A 14 13.97 32.75 5.34
C ARG A 14 14.47 31.33 5.58
N ARG A 15 15.40 31.12 6.52
CA ARG A 15 15.87 29.77 6.85
C ARG A 15 14.78 29.05 7.63
N ARG A 16 14.39 27.87 7.14
CA ARG A 16 13.46 27.00 7.86
C ARG A 16 14.17 26.42 9.08
N PRO A 17 13.49 26.25 10.22
CA PRO A 17 14.07 25.55 11.36
C PRO A 17 14.38 24.10 10.97
N ASN A 18 15.57 23.62 11.32
CA ASN A 18 15.93 22.21 11.15
C ASN A 18 15.08 21.37 12.11
N GLY A 19 14.59 20.22 11.63
CA GLY A 19 13.84 19.26 12.45
C GLY A 19 14.75 18.53 13.44
N VAL A 20 14.13 17.85 14.40
CA VAL A 20 14.85 17.00 15.37
C VAL A 20 15.13 15.64 14.72
N SER A 21 16.36 15.14 14.83
CA SER A 21 16.73 13.80 14.34
C SER A 21 15.95 12.71 15.08
N ALA A 22 15.59 11.63 14.38
CA ALA A 22 14.90 10.47 14.97
C ALA A 22 15.67 9.87 16.16
N VAL A 23 17.01 9.91 16.10
CA VAL A 23 17.88 9.44 17.20
C VAL A 23 17.80 10.37 18.40
N ALA A 24 17.78 11.69 18.18
CA ALA A 24 17.63 12.67 19.26
C ALA A 24 16.23 12.63 19.90
N LEU A 25 15.19 12.31 19.13
CA LEU A 25 13.84 12.06 19.66
C LEU A 25 13.77 10.80 20.52
N LEU A 26 14.50 9.75 20.14
CA LEU A 26 14.57 8.50 20.90
C LEU A 26 15.33 8.66 22.22
N VAL A 27 16.44 9.41 22.21
CA VAL A 27 17.33 9.60 23.37
C VAL A 27 16.84 10.72 24.30
N GLY A 28 16.10 11.70 23.78
CA GLY A 28 15.58 12.82 24.57
C GLY A 28 16.60 13.92 24.88
N GLU A 29 17.84 13.81 24.36
CA GLU A 29 18.90 14.81 24.50
C GLU A 29 19.30 15.39 23.12
N LYS A 30 19.68 16.67 23.12
CA LYS A 30 20.24 17.32 21.92
C LYS A 30 21.65 16.77 21.69
N LEU A 31 21.75 15.72 20.90
CA LEU A 31 23.03 15.24 20.38
C LEU A 31 23.64 16.32 19.47
N GLN A 32 24.93 16.61 19.64
CA GLN A 32 25.67 17.43 18.67
C GLN A 32 25.61 16.73 17.31
N GLU A 33 25.49 17.50 16.22
CA GLU A 33 25.52 17.01 14.83
C GLU A 33 26.92 16.47 14.44
N GLU A 34 27.69 15.93 15.39
CA GLU A 34 28.93 15.24 15.10
C GLU A 34 28.59 13.81 14.66
N ALA A 35 28.95 13.52 13.42
CA ALA A 35 28.78 12.24 12.74
C ALA A 35 27.37 11.89 12.24
N THR A 36 26.62 12.85 11.70
CA THR A 36 26.00 12.51 10.40
C THR A 36 27.17 12.29 9.45
N LEU A 37 27.56 11.04 9.26
CA LEU A 37 28.36 10.61 8.12
C LEU A 37 27.86 11.43 6.95
N VAL A 38 28.67 12.39 6.49
CA VAL A 38 28.37 13.15 5.28
C VAL A 38 28.58 12.15 4.18
N ASP A 39 27.57 11.31 4.00
CA ASP A 39 27.49 10.27 3.01
C ASP A 39 27.16 11.00 1.71
N ASP A 40 28.17 11.71 1.22
CA ASP A 40 28.16 12.49 -0.01
C ASP A 40 29.00 11.73 -1.05
N PRO A 41 28.49 10.59 -1.55
CA PRO A 41 29.23 9.73 -2.48
C PRO A 41 29.53 10.43 -3.80
N PHE A 42 28.77 11.49 -4.13
CA PHE A 42 28.95 12.32 -5.31
C PHE A 42 29.71 13.62 -5.02
N GLN A 43 30.18 13.83 -3.79
CA GLN A 43 30.90 15.03 -3.33
C GLN A 43 30.21 16.35 -3.72
N MET A 44 28.87 16.38 -3.74
CA MET A 44 28.08 17.56 -4.12
C MET A 44 28.20 18.71 -3.10
N LYS A 45 28.46 18.40 -1.83
CA LYS A 45 28.64 19.37 -0.74
C LYS A 45 30.12 19.61 -0.46
N THR A 46 30.94 18.56 -0.51
CA THR A 46 32.36 18.62 -0.12
C THR A 46 33.25 19.10 -1.28
N GLY A 47 32.83 18.91 -2.53
CA GLY A 47 33.54 19.32 -3.74
C GLY A 47 34.79 18.48 -4.03
N GLY A 48 34.86 17.88 -5.22
CA GLY A 48 36.01 17.10 -5.66
C GLY A 48 35.68 16.07 -6.74
N MET A 49 36.65 15.22 -7.08
CA MET A 49 36.51 14.18 -8.12
C MET A 49 35.84 12.93 -7.51
N VAL A 50 34.78 12.43 -8.16
CA VAL A 50 34.03 11.26 -7.70
C VAL A 50 34.80 9.96 -7.97
N ASP A 51 35.06 9.17 -6.92
CA ASP A 51 35.67 7.85 -7.00
C ASP A 51 34.66 6.79 -7.49
N MET A 52 34.58 6.58 -8.81
CA MET A 52 33.64 5.63 -9.44
C MET A 52 33.74 4.18 -8.92
N LYS A 53 34.90 3.75 -8.40
CA LYS A 53 35.08 2.40 -7.84
C LYS A 53 34.32 2.20 -6.53
N LYS A 54 34.37 3.17 -5.62
CA LYS A 54 33.66 3.12 -4.33
C LYS A 54 32.14 3.19 -4.50
N LEU A 55 31.68 3.93 -5.51
CA LEU A 55 30.25 4.01 -5.85
C LEU A 55 29.70 2.65 -6.35
N LYS A 56 30.50 1.93 -7.14
CA LYS A 56 30.08 0.66 -7.75
C LYS A 56 30.06 -0.52 -6.76
N GLU A 57 30.95 -0.53 -5.77
CA GLU A 57 30.96 -1.55 -4.71
C GLU A 57 29.72 -1.45 -3.81
N ARG A 58 29.30 -0.23 -3.45
CA ARG A 58 28.08 0.00 -2.64
C ARG A 58 26.77 -0.35 -3.34
N GLY A 59 26.75 -0.34 -4.67
CA GLY A 59 25.60 -0.79 -5.45
C GLY A 59 25.41 -2.31 -5.39
N LYS A 60 26.47 -3.07 -5.11
CA LYS A 60 26.44 -4.54 -5.12
C LYS A 60 25.75 -5.13 -3.89
N ASP A 61 25.86 -4.47 -2.75
CA ASP A 61 25.23 -4.92 -1.50
C ASP A 61 23.71 -4.66 -1.48
N ARG A 62 23.21 -3.69 -2.26
CA ARG A 62 21.75 -3.47 -2.40
C ARG A 62 21.08 -4.41 -3.41
N ILE A 63 21.84 -4.95 -4.35
CA ILE A 63 21.31 -5.85 -5.40
C ILE A 63 20.94 -7.22 -4.80
N ASN A 64 21.59 -7.66 -3.72
CA ASN A 64 21.37 -8.99 -3.15
C ASN A 64 20.08 -9.10 -2.32
N GLU A 65 19.47 -7.99 -1.89
CA GLU A 65 18.16 -7.98 -1.20
C GLU A 65 16.97 -7.76 -2.17
N GLU A 66 17.23 -7.36 -3.42
CA GLU A 66 16.19 -7.09 -4.42
C GLU A 66 15.87 -8.30 -5.33
N GLU A 67 16.68 -9.37 -5.32
CA GLU A 67 16.41 -10.59 -6.11
C GLU A 67 15.20 -11.42 -5.60
N ASP A 68 14.79 -11.25 -4.34
CA ASP A 68 13.62 -11.96 -3.79
C ASP A 68 12.28 -11.27 -4.07
N LEU A 69 12.29 -10.01 -4.52
CA LEU A 69 11.10 -9.26 -4.91
C LEU A 69 11.21 -8.85 -6.38
N ASN A 70 11.14 -9.86 -7.24
CA ASN A 70 10.96 -9.79 -8.69
C ASN A 70 9.65 -9.09 -9.13
N LEU A 71 9.26 -8.01 -8.47
CA LEU A 71 8.11 -7.16 -8.81
C LEU A 71 8.33 -6.47 -10.17
N GLY A 72 9.59 -6.17 -10.53
CA GLY A 72 9.94 -5.57 -11.82
C GLY A 72 9.75 -6.50 -13.03
N THR A 73 9.88 -7.82 -12.85
CA THR A 73 9.65 -8.80 -13.93
C THR A 73 8.22 -9.33 -13.95
N SER A 74 7.50 -9.28 -12.83
CA SER A 74 6.11 -9.74 -12.70
C SER A 74 5.13 -8.94 -13.55
N PHE A 75 5.28 -7.61 -13.62
CA PHE A 75 4.44 -6.75 -14.47
C PHE A 75 4.80 -6.82 -15.95
N SER A 76 6.05 -7.13 -16.29
CA SER A 76 6.47 -7.28 -17.69
C SER A 76 6.25 -8.70 -18.25
N ALA A 77 6.10 -9.70 -17.37
CA ALA A 77 5.79 -11.08 -17.74
C ALA A 77 4.28 -11.33 -17.94
N GLU A 78 3.41 -10.39 -17.60
CA GLU A 78 2.03 -10.34 -18.10
C GLU A 78 2.00 -9.90 -19.58
N THR A 79 2.93 -10.46 -20.38
CA THR A 79 2.65 -10.73 -21.77
C THR A 79 1.51 -11.72 -21.79
N ASN A 80 0.30 -11.17 -21.89
CA ASN A 80 -0.71 -11.65 -22.81
C ASN A 80 -0.02 -12.03 -24.14
N ARG A 81 0.58 -13.23 -24.21
CA ARG A 81 0.89 -13.91 -25.46
C ARG A 81 -0.46 -14.35 -26.01
N ARG A 82 -1.26 -13.36 -26.41
CA ARG A 82 -2.41 -13.60 -27.26
C ARG A 82 -1.83 -14.22 -28.51
N ASP A 83 -2.21 -15.44 -28.78
CA ASP A 83 -1.78 -16.13 -30.00
C ASP A 83 -2.54 -15.47 -31.15
N GLU A 84 -1.95 -14.42 -31.71
CA GLU A 84 -2.53 -13.63 -32.80
C GLU A 84 -2.82 -14.52 -34.01
N ASP A 85 -1.99 -15.53 -34.24
CA ASP A 85 -2.19 -16.54 -35.28
C ASP A 85 -3.42 -17.41 -34.97
N ALA A 86 -3.64 -17.82 -33.71
CA ALA A 86 -4.84 -18.56 -33.33
C ALA A 86 -6.13 -17.74 -33.51
N ASP A 87 -6.12 -16.46 -33.11
CA ASP A 87 -7.25 -15.56 -33.30
C ASP A 87 -7.49 -15.24 -34.80
N MET A 88 -6.42 -15.11 -35.59
CA MET A 88 -6.49 -14.91 -37.04
C MET A 88 -7.08 -16.14 -37.74
N MET A 89 -6.64 -17.35 -37.37
CA MET A 89 -7.17 -18.61 -37.91
C MET A 89 -8.66 -18.78 -37.55
N LYS A 90 -9.03 -18.48 -36.31
CA LYS A 90 -10.44 -18.49 -35.88
C LYS A 90 -11.29 -17.53 -36.69
N TYR A 91 -10.79 -16.32 -36.96
CA TYR A 91 -11.50 -15.34 -37.79
C TYR A 91 -11.70 -15.86 -39.22
N ILE A 92 -10.65 -16.38 -39.86
CA ILE A 92 -10.71 -16.96 -41.21
C ILE A 92 -11.74 -18.10 -41.25
N GLU A 93 -11.75 -19.00 -40.27
CA GLU A 93 -12.72 -20.08 -40.18
C GLU A 93 -14.16 -19.55 -40.06
N THR A 94 -14.40 -18.54 -39.22
CA THR A 94 -15.74 -17.95 -39.06
C THR A 94 -16.22 -17.26 -40.34
N GLU A 95 -15.36 -16.52 -41.03
CA GLU A 95 -15.70 -15.87 -42.29
C GLU A 95 -15.91 -16.87 -43.44
N LEU A 96 -15.11 -17.95 -43.49
CA LEU A 96 -15.33 -19.06 -44.42
C LEU A 96 -16.63 -19.80 -44.12
N LYS A 97 -16.99 -20.02 -42.85
CA LYS A 97 -18.27 -20.63 -42.43
C LYS A 97 -19.47 -19.75 -42.82
N LYS A 98 -19.39 -18.44 -42.56
CA LYS A 98 -20.40 -17.45 -42.99
C LYS A 98 -20.58 -17.45 -44.50
N ARG A 99 -19.48 -17.45 -45.27
CA ARG A 99 -19.52 -17.49 -46.74
C ARG A 99 -20.02 -18.83 -47.29
N LYS A 100 -19.81 -19.93 -46.57
CA LYS A 100 -20.38 -21.25 -46.86
C LYS A 100 -21.84 -21.41 -46.41
N GLY A 101 -22.45 -20.39 -45.80
CA GLY A 101 -23.86 -20.39 -45.42
C GLY A 101 -24.19 -21.26 -44.20
N ILE A 102 -23.19 -21.71 -43.45
CA ILE A 102 -23.42 -22.39 -42.17
C ILE A 102 -23.53 -21.30 -41.11
N VAL A 103 -24.74 -20.75 -40.99
CA VAL A 103 -25.11 -19.98 -39.81
C VAL A 103 -25.26 -21.02 -38.70
N GLU A 104 -24.24 -21.16 -37.85
CA GLU A 104 -24.47 -21.69 -36.51
C GLU A 104 -25.42 -20.69 -35.86
N ASN A 105 -26.73 -20.97 -35.98
CA ASN A 105 -27.66 -20.56 -34.96
C ASN A 105 -27.06 -21.14 -33.69
N GLU A 106 -26.47 -20.28 -32.87
CA GLU A 106 -26.41 -20.47 -31.44
C GLU A 106 -27.85 -20.68 -30.99
N GLU A 107 -28.35 -21.91 -31.18
CA GLU A 107 -29.51 -22.41 -30.49
C GLU A 107 -29.13 -22.25 -29.03
N GLN A 108 -29.59 -21.15 -28.46
CA GLN A 108 -29.78 -20.98 -27.04
C GLN A 108 -30.54 -22.22 -26.62
N LYS A 109 -29.79 -23.25 -26.20
CA LYS A 109 -30.32 -24.40 -25.50
C LYS A 109 -30.94 -23.81 -24.25
N VAL A 110 -32.22 -23.45 -24.34
CA VAL A 110 -33.09 -23.20 -23.21
C VAL A 110 -33.14 -24.55 -22.50
N LYS A 111 -32.17 -24.75 -21.59
CA LYS A 111 -32.20 -25.87 -20.67
C LYS A 111 -33.54 -25.77 -19.97
N LEU A 112 -34.36 -26.80 -20.12
CA LEU A 112 -35.63 -26.92 -19.40
C LEU A 112 -35.27 -26.85 -17.91
N LYS A 113 -35.61 -25.73 -17.28
CA LYS A 113 -35.32 -25.49 -15.86
C LYS A 113 -36.07 -26.53 -15.05
N ASN A 114 -35.33 -27.30 -14.26
CA ASN A 114 -35.94 -28.24 -13.31
C ASN A 114 -36.61 -27.43 -12.18
N ALA A 115 -37.61 -28.00 -11.49
CA ALA A 115 -38.29 -27.31 -10.38
C ALA A 115 -37.31 -26.89 -9.26
N GLU A 116 -36.20 -27.62 -9.11
CA GLU A 116 -35.13 -27.32 -8.16
C GLU A 116 -34.28 -26.10 -8.58
N ASP A 117 -34.15 -25.79 -9.87
CA ASP A 117 -33.39 -24.61 -10.33
C ASP A 117 -34.07 -23.31 -9.88
N SER A 118 -35.40 -23.30 -9.75
CA SER A 118 -36.16 -22.12 -9.29
C SER A 118 -35.84 -21.71 -7.85
N LEU A 119 -35.35 -22.64 -7.01
CA LEU A 119 -34.92 -22.34 -5.64
C LEU A 119 -33.59 -21.59 -5.58
N TYR A 120 -32.77 -21.69 -6.62
CA TYR A 120 -31.46 -21.03 -6.74
C TYR A 120 -31.48 -19.77 -7.60
N GLU A 121 -32.64 -19.41 -8.17
CA GLU A 121 -32.78 -18.17 -8.96
C GLU A 121 -32.78 -16.94 -8.04
N LEU A 122 -31.81 -16.06 -8.27
CA LEU A 122 -31.73 -14.78 -7.57
C LEU A 122 -32.72 -13.77 -8.20
N PRO A 123 -33.37 -12.92 -7.39
CA PRO A 123 -34.22 -11.83 -7.88
C PRO A 123 -33.47 -10.90 -8.84
N GLU A 124 -34.16 -10.40 -9.88
CA GLU A 124 -33.56 -9.57 -10.95
C GLU A 124 -32.86 -8.31 -10.43
N ASN A 125 -33.31 -7.75 -9.30
CA ASN A 125 -32.69 -6.58 -8.66
C ASN A 125 -31.36 -6.87 -7.94
N ILE A 126 -31.04 -8.13 -7.64
CA ILE A 126 -29.78 -8.59 -7.01
C ILE A 126 -28.93 -9.37 -8.01
N ARG A 127 -29.47 -9.64 -9.21
CA ARG A 127 -28.80 -10.34 -10.30
C ARG A 127 -27.70 -9.45 -10.90
N VAL A 128 -26.55 -9.43 -10.24
CA VAL A 128 -25.36 -8.74 -10.75
C VAL A 128 -24.88 -9.53 -11.96
N SER A 129 -25.11 -8.99 -13.16
CA SER A 129 -24.54 -9.54 -14.38
C SER A 129 -23.02 -9.41 -14.30
N SER A 130 -22.33 -10.51 -14.00
CA SER A 130 -20.87 -10.64 -14.13
C SER A 130 -20.41 -10.71 -15.59
N ALA A 131 -21.31 -10.40 -16.53
CA ALA A 131 -21.03 -10.31 -17.95
C ALA A 131 -20.04 -9.17 -18.23
N LYS A 132 -18.76 -9.50 -18.10
CA LYS A 132 -17.63 -8.92 -18.83
C LYS A 132 -17.70 -7.41 -18.92
N LYS A 133 -17.48 -6.72 -17.79
CA LYS A 133 -16.69 -5.49 -17.88
C LYS A 133 -15.34 -5.95 -18.37
N THR A 134 -15.09 -5.82 -19.67
CA THR A 134 -13.81 -6.21 -20.26
C THR A 134 -12.73 -5.50 -19.46
N GLU A 135 -11.65 -6.21 -19.16
CA GLU A 135 -10.51 -5.65 -18.43
C GLU A 135 -9.98 -4.38 -19.10
N GLU A 136 -10.15 -4.29 -20.42
CA GLU A 136 -9.92 -3.10 -21.26
C GLU A 136 -10.77 -1.87 -20.87
N MET A 137 -11.99 -2.03 -20.36
CA MET A 137 -12.79 -0.92 -19.83
C MET A 137 -12.35 -0.52 -18.42
N LEU A 138 -11.84 -1.45 -17.61
CA LEU A 138 -11.36 -1.13 -16.26
C LEU A 138 -9.95 -0.52 -16.28
N SER A 139 -9.08 -0.98 -17.16
CA SER A 139 -7.74 -0.42 -17.35
C SER A 139 -7.80 1.00 -17.91
N ASN A 140 -8.63 1.24 -18.93
CA ASN A 140 -8.86 2.58 -19.46
C ASN A 140 -9.46 3.51 -18.40
N GLN A 141 -10.35 3.03 -17.53
CA GLN A 141 -10.89 3.80 -16.40
C GLN A 141 -9.80 4.18 -15.37
N MET A 142 -8.84 3.30 -15.11
CA MET A 142 -7.71 3.59 -14.24
C MET A 142 -6.73 4.57 -14.90
N LEU A 143 -6.53 4.46 -16.22
CA LEU A 143 -5.67 5.35 -17.03
C LEU A 143 -6.28 6.74 -17.27
N SER A 144 -7.60 6.83 -17.49
CA SER A 144 -8.33 8.08 -17.69
C SER A 144 -8.74 8.77 -16.39
N GLY A 145 -8.47 8.13 -15.26
CA GLY A 145 -8.97 8.54 -13.95
C GLY A 145 -10.42 8.12 -13.73
N ILE A 146 -10.75 7.82 -12.47
CA ILE A 146 -12.13 7.54 -12.05
C ILE A 146 -12.92 8.85 -12.19
N PRO A 147 -14.03 8.89 -12.95
CA PRO A 147 -14.91 10.04 -13.01
C PRO A 147 -15.32 10.45 -11.60
N GLU A 148 -15.05 11.70 -11.26
CA GLU A 148 -15.40 12.26 -9.97
C GLU A 148 -16.92 12.37 -9.88
N VAL A 149 -17.50 11.72 -8.86
CA VAL A 149 -18.90 11.91 -8.47
C VAL A 149 -18.89 12.64 -7.14
N ASP A 150 -19.45 13.84 -7.09
CA ASP A 150 -19.53 14.60 -5.84
C ASP A 150 -20.52 13.93 -4.88
N LEU A 151 -19.98 13.21 -3.89
CA LEU A 151 -20.75 12.55 -2.84
C LEU A 151 -21.24 13.53 -1.76
N GLY A 152 -20.87 14.81 -1.86
CA GLY A 152 -21.19 15.84 -0.88
C GLY A 152 -20.29 15.82 0.36
N ILE A 153 -20.21 16.97 1.03
CA ILE A 153 -19.40 17.14 2.25
C ILE A 153 -19.97 16.29 3.39
N ASP A 154 -21.29 16.10 3.44
CA ASP A 154 -21.97 15.33 4.49
C ASP A 154 -21.54 13.86 4.51
N ALA A 155 -21.37 13.23 3.34
CA ALA A 155 -20.87 11.86 3.24
C ALA A 155 -19.44 11.74 3.78
N LYS A 156 -18.58 12.72 3.48
CA LYS A 156 -17.21 12.81 4.01
C LYS A 156 -17.22 12.97 5.52
N ILE A 157 -18.05 13.86 6.06
CA ILE A 157 -18.19 14.08 7.51
C ILE A 157 -18.68 12.80 8.21
N LYS A 158 -19.70 12.13 7.66
CA LYS A 158 -20.22 10.88 8.23
C LYS A 158 -19.14 9.80 8.33
N ASN A 159 -18.30 9.67 7.29
CA ASN A 159 -17.18 8.73 7.30
C ASN A 159 -16.10 9.12 8.33
N ILE A 160 -15.81 10.42 8.49
CA ILE A 160 -14.89 10.91 9.51
C ILE A 160 -15.41 10.57 10.90
N ILE A 161 -16.68 10.85 11.19
CA ILE A 161 -17.29 10.57 12.50
C ILE A 161 -17.27 9.06 12.78
N SER A 162 -17.67 8.24 11.80
CA SER A 162 -17.71 6.78 11.97
C SER A 162 -16.31 6.18 12.23
N THR A 163 -15.29 6.69 11.55
CA THR A 163 -13.91 6.23 11.75
C THR A 163 -13.31 6.74 13.05
N GLU A 164 -13.66 7.95 13.48
CA GLU A 164 -13.28 8.51 14.78
C GLU A 164 -13.92 7.72 15.93
N GLU A 165 -15.21 7.40 15.85
CA GLU A 165 -15.92 6.60 16.85
C GLU A 165 -15.31 5.19 16.98
N ALA A 166 -15.06 4.52 15.85
CA ALA A 166 -14.43 3.21 15.83
C ALA A 166 -13.02 3.25 16.44
N LYS A 167 -12.23 4.29 16.13
CA LYS A 167 -10.89 4.51 16.71
C LYS A 167 -10.96 4.75 18.22
N ALA A 168 -11.90 5.57 18.68
CA ALA A 168 -12.09 5.85 20.10
C ALA A 168 -12.46 4.58 20.88
N LYS A 169 -13.37 3.76 20.32
CA LYS A 169 -13.76 2.46 20.89
C LYS A 169 -12.58 1.50 20.99
N LEU A 170 -11.76 1.39 19.95
CA LEU A 170 -10.56 0.55 19.92
C LEU A 170 -9.55 0.99 21.00
N LEU A 171 -9.31 2.30 21.13
CA LEU A 171 -8.42 2.84 22.17
C LEU A 171 -8.93 2.58 23.58
N ALA A 172 -10.24 2.72 23.82
CA ALA A 172 -10.85 2.40 25.11
C ALA A 172 -10.69 0.91 25.44
N GLU A 173 -10.91 0.02 24.47
CA GLU A 173 -10.70 -1.42 24.66
C GLU A 173 -9.23 -1.77 24.95
N GLN A 174 -8.28 -1.13 24.27
CA GLN A 174 -6.84 -1.30 24.57
C GLN A 174 -6.46 -0.83 25.97
N GLN A 175 -7.04 0.28 26.43
CA GLN A 175 -6.77 0.78 27.80
C GLN A 175 -7.36 -0.13 28.86
N ASN A 176 -8.53 -0.71 28.62
CA ASN A 176 -9.15 -1.66 29.56
C ASN A 176 -8.36 -2.98 29.62
N LYS A 177 -7.86 -3.51 28.49
CA LYS A 177 -7.01 -4.70 28.46
C LYS A 177 -5.70 -4.56 29.26
N LYS A 178 -5.12 -3.36 29.32
CA LYS A 178 -3.91 -3.07 30.12
C LYS A 178 -4.18 -3.00 31.62
N LYS A 179 -5.42 -2.68 32.03
CA LYS A 179 -5.83 -2.64 33.44
C LYS A 179 -6.18 -4.03 33.97
N ASP A 180 -6.73 -4.89 33.12
CA ASP A 180 -7.07 -6.28 33.49
C ASP A 180 -5.86 -7.23 33.52
N SER A 181 -4.69 -6.84 32.99
CA SER A 181 -3.44 -7.61 33.12
C SER A 181 -2.68 -7.39 34.42
N GLU A 182 -3.16 -6.51 35.30
CA GLU A 182 -2.47 -6.14 36.56
C GLU A 182 -3.10 -6.80 37.80
N THR A 183 -3.91 -7.85 37.63
CA THR A 183 -4.44 -8.64 38.75
C THR A 183 -3.69 -9.96 38.92
N SER A 184 -2.83 -9.98 39.95
CA SER A 184 -2.39 -11.12 40.75
C SER A 184 -1.64 -12.27 40.07
N PHE A 185 -0.31 -12.23 40.08
CA PHE A 185 0.48 -13.46 40.04
C PHE A 185 1.63 -13.55 41.05
N VAL A 186 2.00 -12.47 41.76
CA VAL A 186 3.09 -12.56 42.75
C VAL A 186 2.67 -11.94 44.07
N PRO A 187 2.60 -12.72 45.17
CA PRO A 187 2.37 -12.19 46.50
C PRO A 187 3.49 -11.23 46.89
N THR A 188 3.13 -10.02 47.30
CA THR A 188 4.06 -9.05 47.88
C THR A 188 4.44 -9.56 49.28
N ASN A 189 5.66 -10.06 49.40
CA ASN A 189 6.34 -10.51 50.62
C ASN A 189 6.16 -12.00 51.02
N MET A 190 7.10 -12.85 50.56
CA MET A 190 7.26 -14.25 51.01
C MET A 190 8.16 -14.42 52.25
N ALA A 191 8.78 -13.35 52.76
CA ALA A 191 9.88 -13.44 53.72
C ALA A 191 9.45 -13.40 55.20
N VAL A 192 8.15 -13.27 55.50
CA VAL A 192 7.66 -13.08 56.89
C VAL A 192 7.50 -14.40 57.65
N ASN A 193 7.57 -15.56 56.99
CA ASN A 193 7.35 -16.87 57.62
C ASN A 193 8.63 -17.61 58.03
N TYR A 194 9.82 -17.01 57.89
CA TYR A 194 11.08 -17.62 58.34
C TYR A 194 11.58 -16.99 59.66
N VAL A 195 10.68 -16.83 60.63
CA VAL A 195 11.12 -16.65 62.03
C VAL A 195 11.58 -18.02 62.52
N GLN A 196 12.89 -18.21 62.55
CA GLN A 196 13.54 -19.41 63.06
C GLN A 196 13.17 -19.62 64.53
N HIS A 197 12.39 -20.66 64.83
CA HIS A 197 12.34 -21.22 66.17
C HIS A 197 13.49 -22.21 66.32
N ASN A 198 14.60 -21.75 66.89
CA ASN A 198 15.70 -22.61 67.32
C ASN A 198 15.21 -23.52 68.46
N ARG A 199 15.38 -24.83 68.28
CA ARG A 199 15.41 -25.80 69.38
C ARG A 199 16.44 -26.88 69.08
#